data_AF-A0A6J4F8Z4-F1
#
_entry.id   AF-A0A6J4F8Z4-F1
#
_cell.length_a   1.000
_cell.length_b   1.000
_cell.length_c   1.000
_cell.angle_alpha   90.00
_cell.angle_beta   90.00
_cell.angle_gamma   90.00
#
_symmetry.space_group_name_H-M   'P 1'
#
loop_
_entity.id
_entity.type
_entity.pdbx_description
1 polymer ?
#
loop_
_entity_poly.entity_id
_entity_poly.type
_entity_poly.pdbx_seq_one_letter_code
_entity_poly.pdbx_strand_id
1 'polypeptide(L)'
;MSAEDSTALIEALTEERKRLDAQLDDALHTFAEYEEGMNVRWQTADGAARQDLMAERGRVEEELGIVAIVLRLDEIREQLERLRG
;
A
#
# COMPACT_ATOMS: atom_id res chain seq x y z
N MET A 1 -25.64 -17.33 -7.53
CA MET A 1 -24.81 -17.31 -6.31
C MET A 1 -25.75 -17.66 -5.16
N SER A 2 -25.44 -18.71 -4.41
CA SER A 2 -26.24 -19.09 -3.24
C SER A 2 -25.94 -18.13 -2.06
N ALA A 3 -26.79 -18.11 -1.04
CA ALA A 3 -26.53 -17.32 0.17
C ALA A 3 -25.27 -17.79 0.92
N GLU A 4 -24.96 -19.08 0.83
CA GLU A 4 -23.74 -19.68 1.38
C GLU A 4 -22.50 -19.21 0.60
N ASP A 5 -22.58 -19.12 -0.73
CA ASP A 5 -21.50 -18.59 -1.58
C ASP A 5 -21.23 -17.11 -1.29
N SER A 6 -22.29 -16.30 -1.11
CA SER A 6 -22.16 -14.88 -0.76
C SER A 6 -21.51 -14.68 0.61
N THR A 7 -21.87 -15.51 1.59
CA THR A 7 -21.31 -15.44 2.95
C THR A 7 -19.82 -15.79 2.95
N ALA A 8 -19.44 -16.89 2.29
CA ALA A 8 -18.04 -17.30 2.16
C ALA A 8 -17.20 -16.24 1.42
N LEU A 9 -17.76 -15.59 0.39
CA LEU A 9 -17.07 -14.51 -0.32
C LEU A 9 -16.88 -13.26 0.56
N ILE A 10 -17.89 -12.87 1.35
CA ILE A 10 -17.78 -11.75 2.29
C ILE A 10 -16.71 -12.00 3.34
N GLU A 11 -16.63 -13.22 3.87
CA GLU A 11 -15.59 -13.62 4.84
C GLU A 11 -14.20 -13.55 4.20
N ALA A 12 -14.03 -14.12 3.01
CA ALA A 12 -12.76 -14.09 2.28
C ALA A 12 -12.27 -12.66 2.00
N LEU A 13 -13.16 -11.79 1.52
CA LEU A 13 -12.85 -10.37 1.25
C LEU A 13 -12.53 -9.60 2.53
N THR A 14 -13.21 -9.92 3.64
CA THR A 14 -12.95 -9.27 4.93
C THR A 14 -11.57 -9.64 5.48
N GLU A 15 -11.19 -10.92 5.40
CA GLU A 15 -9.86 -11.38 5.80
C GLU A 15 -8.76 -10.85 4.87
N GLU A 16 -9.02 -10.79 3.56
CA GLU A 16 -8.09 -10.19 2.61
C GLU A 16 -7.85 -8.72 2.92
N ARG A 17 -8.93 -7.94 3.15
CA ARG A 17 -8.83 -6.53 3.55
C ARG A 17 -7.96 -6.37 4.79
N LYS A 18 -8.22 -7.15 5.84
CA LYS A 18 -7.45 -7.09 7.10
C LYS A 18 -5.96 -7.35 6.88
N ARG A 19 -5.60 -8.30 6.01
CA ARG A 19 -4.19 -8.56 5.66
C ARG A 19 -3.57 -7.39 4.90
N LEU A 20 -4.31 -6.82 3.94
CA LEU A 20 -3.84 -5.69 3.14
C LEU A 20 -3.72 -4.41 3.97
N ASP A 21 -4.61 -4.16 4.93
CA ASP A 21 -4.50 -3.05 5.87
C ASP A 21 -3.19 -3.16 6.67
N ALA A 22 -2.89 -4.35 7.21
CA ALA A 22 -1.63 -4.57 7.94
C ALA A 22 -0.39 -4.42 7.04
N GLN A 23 -0.44 -4.93 5.80
CA GLN A 23 0.63 -4.74 4.83
C GLN A 23 0.82 -3.27 4.45
N LEU A 24 -0.26 -2.50 4.33
CA LEU A 24 -0.21 -1.07 4.05
C LEU A 24 0.45 -0.32 5.21
N ASP A 25 0.06 -0.62 6.45
CA ASP A 25 0.65 0.00 7.64
C ASP A 25 2.17 -0.27 7.70
N ASP A 26 2.59 -1.51 7.49
CA ASP A 26 4.01 -1.91 7.46
C ASP A 26 4.77 -1.21 6.31
N ALA A 27 4.17 -1.13 5.12
CA ALA A 27 4.75 -0.46 3.97
C ALA A 27 4.90 1.05 4.19
N LEU A 28 3.88 1.71 4.75
CA LEU A 28 3.93 3.14 5.07
C LEU A 28 4.96 3.44 6.16
N HIS A 29 5.06 2.57 7.17
CA HIS A 29 6.09 2.70 8.19
C HIS A 29 7.50 2.59 7.59
N THR A 30 7.74 1.57 6.77
CA THR A 30 9.02 1.37 6.07
C THR A 30 9.38 2.55 5.17
N PHE A 31 8.39 3.06 4.45
CA PHE A 31 8.58 4.22 3.57
C PHE A 31 8.94 5.48 4.36
N ALA A 32 8.28 5.72 5.50
CA ALA A 32 8.58 6.86 6.37
C ALA A 32 10.02 6.80 6.92
N GLU A 33 10.47 5.63 7.39
CA GLU A 33 11.86 5.44 7.85
C GLU A 33 12.87 5.70 6.72
N TYR A 34 12.57 5.25 5.50
CA TYR A 34 13.38 5.55 4.34
C TYR A 34 13.43 7.07 4.05
N GLU A 35 12.29 7.76 4.09
CA GLU A 35 12.22 9.21 3.86
C GLU A 35 13.01 10.00 4.91
N GLU A 36 12.99 9.57 6.18
CA GLU A 36 13.83 10.15 7.23
C GLU A 36 15.32 10.01 6.91
N GLY A 37 15.77 8.82 6.52
CA GLY A 37 17.16 8.58 6.12
C GLY A 37 17.54 9.33 4.83
N MET A 38 16.62 9.43 3.88
CA MET A 38 16.80 10.21 2.65
C MET A 38 16.97 11.70 2.95
N ASN A 39 16.20 12.25 3.89
CA ASN A 39 16.30 13.66 4.28
C ASN A 39 17.68 14.03 4.81
N VAL A 40 18.33 13.14 5.56
CA VAL A 40 19.72 13.34 6.01
C VAL A 40 20.67 13.41 4.82
N ARG A 41 20.55 12.48 3.85
CA ARG A 41 21.36 12.47 2.62
C ARG A 41 21.10 13.71 1.77
N TRP A 42 19.86 14.19 1.73
CA TRP A 42 19.44 15.33 0.93
C TRP A 42 20.13 16.64 1.33
N GLN A 43 20.36 16.84 2.64
CA GLN A 43 20.95 18.08 3.18
C GLN A 43 22.34 18.37 2.64
N THR A 44 23.11 17.34 2.28
CA THR A 44 24.48 17.46 1.79
C THR A 44 24.63 17.12 0.30
N ALA A 45 23.59 16.58 -0.32
CA ALA A 45 23.57 16.21 -1.73
C ALA A 45 23.63 17.44 -2.66
N ASP A 46 24.41 17.31 -3.74
CA ASP A 46 24.41 18.24 -4.86
C ASP A 46 23.21 17.99 -5.80
N GLY A 47 23.13 18.76 -6.90
CA GLY A 47 21.99 18.67 -7.83
C GLY A 47 21.79 17.30 -8.46
N ALA A 48 22.88 16.60 -8.82
CA ALA A 48 22.80 15.27 -9.43
C ALA A 48 22.42 14.22 -8.38
N ALA A 49 23.08 14.24 -7.21
CA ALA A 49 22.77 13.34 -6.11
C ALA A 49 21.31 13.50 -5.63
N ARG A 50 20.75 14.71 -5.65
CA ARG A 50 19.32 14.92 -5.34
C ARG A 50 18.39 14.26 -6.35
N GLN A 51 18.72 14.29 -7.64
CA GLN A 51 17.93 13.59 -8.66
C GLN A 51 17.96 12.08 -8.44
N ASP A 52 19.13 11.54 -8.10
CA ASP A 52 19.28 10.11 -7.79
C ASP A 52 18.47 9.71 -6.55
N LEU A 53 18.47 10.54 -5.50
CA LEU A 53 17.66 10.33 -4.29
C LEU A 53 16.16 10.33 -4.59
N MET A 54 15.66 11.22 -5.46
CA MET A 54 14.25 11.23 -5.86
C MET A 54 13.89 9.99 -6.68
N ALA A 55 14.77 9.56 -7.58
CA ALA A 55 14.57 8.35 -8.35
C ALA A 55 14.57 7.10 -7.46
N GLU A 56 15.46 7.06 -6.46
CA GLU A 56 15.50 6.00 -5.45
C GLU A 56 14.23 5.99 -4.61
N ARG A 57 13.76 7.15 -4.14
CA ARG A 57 12.48 7.28 -3.41
C ARG A 57 11.31 6.69 -4.20
N GLY A 58 11.22 7.00 -5.50
CA GLY A 58 10.17 6.45 -6.36
C GLY A 58 10.25 4.93 -6.49
N ARG A 59 11.46 4.36 -6.61
CA ARG A 59 11.64 2.90 -6.64
C ARG A 59 11.26 2.24 -5.33
N VAL A 60 11.63 2.83 -4.18
CA VAL A 60 11.26 2.29 -2.87
C VAL A 60 9.73 2.31 -2.68
N GLU A 61 9.05 3.38 -3.08
CA GLU A 61 7.58 3.48 -3.05
C GLU A 61 6.93 2.38 -3.92
N GLU A 62 7.47 2.14 -5.11
CA GLU A 62 7.02 1.10 -6.04
C GLU A 62 7.28 -0.32 -5.50
N GLU A 63 8.47 -0.58 -4.96
CA GLU A 63 8.85 -1.87 -4.37
C GLU A 63 8.01 -2.24 -3.16
N LEU A 64 7.63 -1.26 -2.34
CA LEU A 64 6.71 -1.44 -1.22
C LEU A 64 5.27 -1.70 -1.67
N GLY A 65 4.95 -1.46 -2.93
CA GLY A 65 3.64 -1.77 -3.51
C GLY A 65 2.49 -0.95 -2.93
N ILE A 66 2.77 0.21 -2.31
CA ILE A 66 1.79 1.02 -1.58
C ILE A 66 0.56 1.31 -2.45
N VAL A 67 0.78 1.77 -3.68
CA VAL A 67 -0.32 2.07 -4.62
C VAL A 67 -1.13 0.82 -4.98
N ALA A 68 -0.47 -0.32 -5.20
CA ALA A 68 -1.14 -1.56 -5.53
C ALA A 68 -2.02 -2.08 -4.38
N ILE A 69 -1.54 -1.95 -3.14
CA ILE A 69 -2.29 -2.31 -1.92
C ILE A 69 -3.53 -1.43 -1.79
N VAL A 70 -3.39 -0.10 -1.95
CA VAL A 70 -4.51 0.85 -1.87
C VAL A 70 -5.57 0.56 -2.92
N LEU A 71 -5.16 0.33 -4.18
CA LEU A 71 -6.09 -0.01 -5.25
C LEU A 71 -6.86 -1.30 -4.97
N ARG A 72 -6.20 -2.31 -4.39
CA ARG A 72 -6.85 -3.57 -4.02
C ARG A 72 -7.82 -3.38 -2.84
N LEU A 73 -7.46 -2.56 -1.85
CA LEU A 73 -8.34 -2.22 -0.73
C LEU A 73 -9.61 -1.50 -1.20
N ASP A 74 -9.49 -0.54 -2.11
CA ASP A 74 -10.64 0.15 -2.72
C ASP A 74 -11.55 -0.83 -3.48
N GLU A 75 -10.96 -1.74 -4.27
CA GLU A 75 -11.72 -2.78 -4.97
C GLU A 75 -12.49 -3.69 -4.00
N ILE A 76 -11.84 -4.14 -2.92
CA ILE A 76 -12.48 -4.97 -1.89
C ILE A 76 -13.62 -4.21 -1.21
N ARG A 77 -13.45 -2.92 -0.91
CA ARG A 77 -14.51 -2.07 -0.33
C ARG A 77 -15.73 -2.07 -1.24
N GLU A 78 -15.55 -1.80 -2.54
CA GLU A 78 -16.65 -1.80 -3.50
C GLU A 78 -17.34 -3.16 -3.61
N GLN A 79 -16.58 -4.26 -3.62
CA GLN A 79 -17.14 -5.61 -3.67
C GLN A 79 -17.98 -5.93 -2.43
N LEU A 80 -17.48 -5.57 -1.24
CA LEU A 80 -18.20 -5.76 0.02
C LEU A 80 -19.48 -4.91 0.09
N GLU A 81 -19.45 -3.68 -0.41
CA GLU A 81 -20.64 -2.82 -0.50
C GLU A 81 -21.70 -3.44 -1.41
N ARG A 82 -21.32 -3.97 -2.58
CA ARG A 82 -22.23 -4.65 -3.52
C ARG A 82 -22.83 -5.94 -2.96
N LEU A 83 -22.12 -6.64 -2.07
CA LEU A 83 -22.58 -7.90 -1.48
C LEU A 83 -23.47 -7.70 -0.23
N ARG A 84 -23.38 -6.54 0.42
CA ARG A 84 -24.13 -6.21 1.66
C ARG A 84 -25.34 -5.31 1.42
N GLY A 85 -25.40 -4.61 0.28
CA GLY A 85 -26.56 -3.84 -0.19
C GLY A 85 -27.52 -4.66 -1.04
#